data_AF-A0A1G2ZP97-F1
#
_entry.id   AF-A0A1G2ZP97-F1
#
_cell.length_a   1.000
_cell.length_b   1.000
_cell.length_c   1.000
_cell.angle_alpha   90.00
_cell.angle_beta   90.00
_cell.angle_gamma   90.00
#
_symmetry.space_group_name_H-M   'P 1'
#
loop_
_entity.id
_entity.type
_entity.pdbx_description
1 polymer ?
#
loop_
_entity_poly.entity_id
_entity_poly.type
_entity_poly.pdbx_seq_one_letter_code
_entity_poly.pdbx_strand_id
1 'polypeptide(L)'
;MAVTPEEVADAMFEIVKEYQGKKKFKAGDLTKAMMEKYGKEQCDKKLCKAAIRTMMDSGRCVYTYFGGSFIELPHQEGAAEDAAG
;
A
#
# COMPACT_ATOMS: atom_id res chain seq x y z
N MET A 1 -15.85 -15.70 -1.78
CA MET A 1 -14.61 -15.96 -1.03
C MET A 1 -14.15 -14.62 -0.47
N ALA A 2 -13.66 -14.56 0.76
CA ALA A 2 -13.07 -13.32 1.29
C ALA A 2 -11.76 -13.01 0.54
N VAL A 3 -11.47 -11.73 0.29
CA VAL A 3 -10.22 -11.33 -0.38
C VAL A 3 -9.02 -11.51 0.55
N THR A 4 -7.86 -11.83 -0.01
CA THR A 4 -6.63 -12.06 0.75
C THR A 4 -5.87 -10.76 1.04
N PRO A 5 -4.97 -10.73 2.03
CA PRO A 5 -4.10 -9.57 2.27
C PRO A 5 -3.24 -9.21 1.06
N GLU A 6 -2.80 -10.21 0.29
CA GLU A 6 -1.98 -10.04 -0.92
C GLU A 6 -2.75 -9.35 -2.03
N GLU A 7 -3.97 -9.81 -2.33
CA GLU A 7 -4.83 -9.16 -3.32
C GLU A 7 -5.17 -7.71 -2.96
N VAL A 8 -5.41 -7.44 -1.67
CA VAL A 8 -5.63 -6.09 -1.18
C VAL A 8 -4.34 -5.26 -1.28
N ALA A 9 -3.17 -5.86 -1.04
CA ALA A 9 -1.88 -5.18 -1.17
C ALA A 9 -1.57 -4.81 -2.61
N ASP A 10 -1.83 -5.70 -3.57
CA ASP A 10 -1.68 -5.41 -5.01
C ASP A 10 -2.62 -4.27 -5.43
N ALA A 11 -3.88 -4.30 -5.00
CA ALA A 11 -4.82 -3.23 -5.30
C ALA A 11 -4.43 -1.88 -4.67
N MET A 12 -3.86 -1.88 -3.47
CA MET A 12 -3.33 -0.66 -2.84
C MET A 12 -2.09 -0.15 -3.59
N PHE A 13 -1.17 -1.04 -3.97
CA PHE A 13 0.04 -0.70 -4.71
C PHE A 13 -0.28 -0.06 -6.07
N GLU A 14 -1.23 -0.62 -6.81
CA GLU A 14 -1.68 -0.07 -8.10
C GLU A 14 -2.15 1.39 -7.96
N ILE A 15 -2.91 1.72 -6.90
CA ILE A 15 -3.34 3.10 -6.62
C ILE A 15 -2.14 3.98 -6.29
N VAL A 16 -1.25 3.54 -5.40
CA VAL A 16 -0.05 4.32 -5.04
C VAL A 16 0.80 4.60 -6.28
N LYS A 17 0.98 3.61 -7.15
CA LYS A 17 1.75 3.70 -8.40
C LYS A 17 1.10 4.65 -9.42
N GLU A 18 -0.21 4.57 -9.64
CA GLU A 18 -0.93 5.42 -10.60
C GLU A 18 -0.82 6.91 -10.27
N TYR A 19 -0.78 7.22 -8.97
CA TYR A 19 -0.79 8.57 -8.42
C TYR A 19 0.57 9.02 -7.87
N GLN A 20 1.63 8.24 -8.04
CA GLN A 20 2.98 8.62 -7.63
C GLN A 20 3.35 9.99 -8.22
N GLY A 21 3.85 10.89 -7.37
CA GLY A 21 4.19 12.27 -7.75
C GLY A 21 2.98 13.21 -7.98
N LYS A 22 1.75 12.69 -8.02
CA LYS A 22 0.52 13.48 -8.20
C LYS A 22 -0.24 13.67 -6.89
N LYS A 23 -0.37 12.60 -6.11
CA LYS A 23 -1.12 12.59 -4.83
C LYS A 23 -0.46 11.61 -3.86
N LYS A 24 -0.34 12.04 -2.60
CA LYS A 24 0.12 11.18 -1.51
C LYS A 24 -1.07 10.57 -0.78
N PHE A 25 -0.97 9.29 -0.41
CA PHE A 25 -2.03 8.58 0.33
C PHE A 25 -1.57 8.29 1.75
N LYS A 26 -2.44 8.55 2.73
CA LYS A 26 -2.25 8.00 4.07
C LYS A 26 -2.74 6.56 4.10
N ALA A 27 -2.26 5.78 5.06
CA ALA A 27 -2.76 4.43 5.32
C ALA A 27 -4.30 4.37 5.46
N GLY A 28 -4.89 5.41 6.09
CA GLY A 28 -6.34 5.53 6.23
C GLY A 28 -7.08 5.78 4.92
N ASP A 29 -6.45 6.46 3.95
CA ASP A 29 -7.06 6.70 2.64
C ASP A 29 -7.10 5.40 1.82
N LEU A 30 -6.01 4.64 1.82
CA LEU A 30 -5.96 3.32 1.17
C LEU A 30 -6.95 2.34 1.83
N THR A 31 -7.05 2.35 3.16
CA THR A 31 -8.00 1.50 3.88
C THR A 31 -9.44 1.81 3.47
N LYS A 32 -9.81 3.09 3.37
CA LYS A 32 -11.15 3.49 2.90
C LYS A 32 -11.38 3.05 1.46
N ALA A 33 -10.43 3.33 0.56
CA ALA A 33 -10.53 2.96 -0.85
C ALA A 33 -10.72 1.44 -1.03
N MET A 34 -10.01 0.60 -0.28
CA MET A 34 -10.16 -0.86 -0.36
C MET A 34 -11.49 -1.34 0.20
N MET A 35 -11.95 -0.78 1.32
CA MET A 35 -13.27 -1.09 1.87
C MET A 35 -14.40 -0.67 0.94
N GLU A 36 -14.25 0.43 0.19
CA GLU A 36 -15.21 0.88 -0.82
C GLU A 36 -15.17 -0.03 -2.06
N LYS A 37 -13.98 -0.46 -2.49
CA LYS A 37 -13.79 -1.33 -3.66
C LYS A 37 -14.31 -2.76 -3.45
N TYR A 38 -14.00 -3.38 -2.32
CA TYR A 38 -14.30 -4.79 -2.06
C TYR A 38 -15.53 -5.01 -1.18
N GLY A 39 -16.01 -3.95 -0.52
CA GLY A 39 -17.08 -4.02 0.47
C GLY A 39 -16.56 -4.45 1.85
N LYS A 40 -17.22 -3.94 2.91
CA LYS A 40 -16.82 -4.13 4.32
C LYS A 40 -16.88 -5.59 4.79
N GLU A 41 -17.66 -6.44 4.12
CA GLU A 41 -17.77 -7.87 4.43
C GLU A 41 -16.56 -8.67 3.93
N GLN A 42 -15.92 -8.20 2.86
CA GLN A 42 -14.78 -8.88 2.25
C GLN A 42 -13.44 -8.24 2.64
N CYS A 43 -13.44 -6.93 2.92
CA CYS A 43 -12.25 -6.17 3.26
C CYS A 43 -12.51 -5.31 4.49
N ASP A 44 -11.91 -5.67 5.62
CA ASP A 44 -12.00 -4.93 6.87
C ASP A 44 -10.68 -4.22 7.22
N LYS A 45 -10.69 -3.41 8.28
CA LYS A 45 -9.52 -2.63 8.71
C LYS A 45 -8.32 -3.50 9.08
N LYS A 46 -8.53 -4.69 9.67
CA LYS A 46 -7.44 -5.62 10.01
C LYS A 46 -6.79 -6.16 8.75
N LEU A 47 -7.61 -6.56 7.77
CA LEU A 47 -7.11 -7.01 6.47
C LEU A 47 -6.33 -5.90 5.75
N CYS A 48 -6.86 -4.68 5.71
CA CYS A 48 -6.15 -3.53 5.14
C CYS A 48 -4.81 -3.27 5.84
N LYS A 49 -4.75 -3.39 7.16
CA LYS A 49 -3.50 -3.21 7.93
C LYS A 49 -2.49 -4.31 7.59
N ALA A 50 -2.93 -5.56 7.42
CA ALA A 50 -2.09 -6.67 6.99
C ALA A 50 -1.57 -6.45 5.55
N ALA A 51 -2.43 -6.01 4.63
CA ALA A 51 -2.04 -5.68 3.26
C ALA A 51 -0.98 -4.57 3.20
N ILE A 52 -1.15 -3.51 3.99
CA ILE A 52 -0.15 -2.43 4.09
C ILE A 52 1.17 -2.97 4.65
N ARG A 53 1.13 -3.84 5.67
CA ARG A 53 2.33 -4.52 6.19
C ARG A 53 3.03 -5.30 5.07
N THR A 54 2.30 -6.09 4.28
CA THR A 54 2.82 -6.83 3.12
C THR A 54 3.50 -5.91 2.10
N MET A 55 2.92 -4.74 1.79
CA MET A 55 3.56 -3.77 0.89
C MET A 55 4.90 -3.24 1.44
N MET A 56 4.99 -3.02 2.76
CA MET A 56 6.23 -2.54 3.39
C MET A 56 7.29 -3.64 3.49
N ASP A 57 6.93 -4.84 3.93
CA ASP A 57 7.86 -5.97 4.06
C ASP A 57 8.43 -6.42 2.71
N SER A 58 7.64 -6.30 1.63
CA SER A 58 8.13 -6.58 0.27
C SER A 58 8.98 -5.45 -0.32
N GLY A 59 9.12 -4.31 0.34
CA GLY A 59 9.83 -3.14 -0.19
C GLY A 59 9.13 -2.44 -1.36
N ARG A 60 7.91 -2.88 -1.74
CA ARG A 60 7.14 -2.29 -2.85
C ARG A 60 6.70 -0.86 -2.57
N CYS A 61 6.46 -0.53 -1.32
CA CYS A 61 6.11 0.80 -0.86
C CYS A 61 6.88 1.12 0.43
N VAL A 62 7.01 2.42 0.72
CA VAL A 62 7.63 2.92 1.94
C VAL A 62 6.74 3.95 2.62
N TYR A 63 6.93 4.12 3.94
CA TYR A 63 6.38 5.26 4.65
C TYR A 63 7.32 6.45 4.55
N THR A 64 6.79 7.59 4.10
CA THR A 64 7.40 8.89 4.30
C THR A 64 6.79 9.58 5.51
N TYR A 65 7.59 10.43 6.14
CA TYR A 65 7.16 11.29 7.25
C TYR A 65 7.31 12.79 6.94
N PHE A 66 7.74 13.13 5.72
CA PHE A 66 7.87 14.53 5.30
C PHE A 66 6.49 15.14 5.04
N GLY A 67 6.06 16.03 5.94
CA GLY A 67 4.75 16.69 5.87
C GLY A 67 3.57 15.80 6.32
N GLY A 68 3.84 14.68 7.00
CA GLY A 68 2.82 13.73 7.48
C GLY A 68 3.15 12.28 7.12
N SER A 69 2.33 11.34 7.57
CA SER A 69 2.51 9.90 7.28
C SER A 69 1.83 9.50 5.98
N PHE A 70 2.63 9.30 4.94
CA PHE A 70 2.14 8.86 3.63
C PHE A 70 2.84 7.58 3.18
N ILE A 71 2.15 6.82 2.34
CA ILE A 71 2.67 5.65 1.64
C ILE A 71 3.00 6.09 0.22
N GLU A 72 4.22 5.84 -0.22
CA GLU A 72 4.70 6.14 -1.56
C GLU A 72 5.61 5.03 -2.10
N LEU A 73 5.85 5.01 -3.41
CA LEU A 73 6.85 4.12 -3.99
C LEU A 73 8.25 4.50 -3.48
N PRO A 74 9.13 3.51 -3.25
CA PRO A 74 10.50 3.82 -2.85
C PRO A 74 11.18 4.63 -3.96
N HIS A 75 11.93 5.66 -3.58
CA HIS A 75 12.73 6.44 -4.53
C HIS A 75 13.89 5.58 -5.05
N GLN A 76 14.16 5.64 -6.36
CA GLN A 76 15.28 4.91 -6.99
C GLN A 76 16.66 5.29 -6.44
N GLU A 77 16.79 6.39 -5.71
CA GLU A 77 17.99 6.72 -4.93
C GLU A 77 17.97 5.96 -3.60
N GLY A 78 18.31 4.67 -3.63
CA GLY A 78 18.57 3.85 -2.44
C GLY A 78 17.57 2.73 -2.15
N ALA A 79 16.59 2.49 -3.03
CA ALA A 79 15.81 1.25 -3.01
C ALA A 79 16.74 0.13 -3.48
N ALA A 80 17.31 -0.63 -2.53
CA ALA A 80 18.22 -1.73 -2.78
C ALA A 80 17.70 -2.64 -3.92
N GLU A 81 18.31 -2.49 -5.09
CA GLU A 81 18.52 -3.60 -6.03
C GLU A 81 19.46 -4.60 -5.33
N ASP A 82 18.98 -5.33 -4.33
CA ASP A 82 19.70 -6.48 -3.77
C ASP A 82 18.69 -7.48 -3.18
N ALA A 83 17.95 -8.13 -4.08
CA ALA A 83 17.26 -9.37 -3.81
C ALA A 83 17.31 -10.26 -5.07
N ALA A 84 18.47 -10.32 -5.71
CA ALA A 84 18.79 -11.29 -6.75
C ALA A 84 20.33 -11.39 -6.91
N GLY A 85 20.95 -12.16 -6.02
CA GLY A 85 22.32 -12.66 -6.12
C GLY A 85 22.38 -14.08 -5.60
#